data_AF-A0A939G4C9-F1
#
_entry.id   AF-A0A939G4C9-F1
#
_cell.length_a   1.000
_cell.length_b   1.000
_cell.length_c   1.000
_cell.angle_alpha   90.00
_cell.angle_beta   90.00
_cell.angle_gamma   90.00
#
_symmetry.space_group_name_H-M   'P 1'
#
loop_
_entity.id
_entity.type
_entity.pdbx_description
1 polymer ?
#
loop_
_entity_poly.entity_id
_entity_poly.type
_entity_poly.pdbx_seq_one_letter_code
_entity_poly.pdbx_strand_id
1 'polypeptide(L)'
;MRTSFTHLFVKASFVGLLFSSNPLMAQWLSANGNQYVLPTVKVGVGTSTPQRSLDVQNTVDTYLRVGSMGGNQIDDQIAGIELRRSLFNGTATTWSIINESTFRIRHNGNSILSMSPSVARFGSAINDPTELHVYGQNVNRSGSSFTGGALRLYSKAGDNVHTLFVDGNQMESTDPLYLNNESDKDIHLANGGGRVKVGTTDNEARLSVASESDMQLKLINPGGGGAAWRIGVGNSNWGAGAGKLVFSKTASSNDATMVITPAGNVGIGLTTPSKTLQVNGTISTKILEITGGADLAEHFDIDPAGTLLPGTVVSIDPNKPGQLRVANAAYDKTVAGIVSGAGDVQPGMLMGQVGTLASGQHPVALTGRVYCRVDAQYGAICPGDLLTTSPTAGHAMKASDGGRAQGAILGKAMTTLEAGKGLVLVLVSLQ
;
A
#
# COMPACT_ATOMS: atom_id res chain seq x y z
N MET A 1 58.41 105.11 -55.67
CA MET A 1 58.50 106.30 -56.53
C MET A 1 57.24 106.33 -57.40
N ARG A 2 56.39 107.36 -57.24
CA ARG A 2 55.32 107.84 -58.15
C ARG A 2 54.09 106.93 -58.43
N THR A 3 52.89 107.33 -58.01
CA THR A 3 51.80 108.09 -58.72
C THR A 3 50.70 107.13 -59.21
N SER A 4 49.44 107.17 -58.76
CA SER A 4 48.36 108.18 -58.86
C SER A 4 47.56 108.15 -60.17
N PHE A 5 46.24 108.40 -60.01
CA PHE A 5 45.24 108.92 -60.97
C PHE A 5 44.67 107.94 -62.02
N THR A 6 43.39 107.92 -62.43
CA THR A 6 42.05 108.38 -61.97
C THR A 6 41.07 108.17 -63.15
N HIS A 7 39.75 108.16 -62.86
CA HIS A 7 38.62 108.66 -63.69
C HIS A 7 38.24 107.87 -64.96
N LEU A 8 36.99 107.74 -65.42
CA LEU A 8 35.62 108.15 -65.05
C LEU A 8 34.72 107.61 -66.20
N PHE A 9 33.50 107.12 -65.97
CA PHE A 9 32.28 107.33 -66.81
C PHE A 9 31.09 106.51 -66.29
N VAL A 10 29.86 106.95 -66.60
CA VAL A 10 28.62 106.86 -65.81
C VAL A 10 27.44 106.32 -66.67
N LYS A 11 26.53 105.55 -66.03
CA LYS A 11 25.09 105.22 -66.35
C LYS A 11 24.79 104.38 -67.60
N ALA A 12 23.77 103.49 -67.67
CA ALA A 12 22.44 103.47 -67.06
C ALA A 12 21.84 102.03 -66.88
N SER A 13 20.80 101.93 -66.05
CA SER A 13 20.08 100.74 -65.54
C SER A 13 19.01 100.14 -66.47
N PHE A 14 18.70 98.84 -66.30
CA PHE A 14 17.32 98.26 -66.33
C PHE A 14 17.27 96.87 -65.62
N VAL A 15 16.12 96.52 -65.02
CA VAL A 15 15.87 95.46 -64.00
C VAL A 15 15.06 94.26 -64.56
N GLY A 16 15.22 93.04 -63.99
CA GLY A 16 14.30 91.87 -64.12
C GLY A 16 14.85 90.57 -63.46
N LEU A 17 14.01 89.67 -62.92
CA LEU A 17 14.26 88.79 -61.75
C LEU A 17 13.70 87.33 -61.94
N LEU A 18 14.30 86.28 -61.30
CA LEU A 18 13.70 85.04 -60.64
C LEU A 18 14.06 83.56 -61.07
N PHE A 19 14.71 82.83 -60.11
CA PHE A 19 14.63 81.44 -59.55
C PHE A 19 15.03 80.05 -60.20
N SER A 20 15.47 79.12 -59.31
CA SER A 20 16.12 77.78 -59.44
C SER A 20 15.41 76.60 -58.69
N SER A 21 15.82 75.33 -58.86
CA SER A 21 15.43 74.15 -58.02
C SER A 21 16.59 73.16 -57.66
N ASN A 22 16.52 72.53 -56.47
CA ASN A 22 17.55 71.75 -55.72
C ASN A 22 17.44 70.20 -55.85
N PRO A 23 18.52 69.39 -55.69
CA PRO A 23 18.48 67.92 -55.58
C PRO A 23 18.21 67.41 -54.14
N LEU A 24 17.42 66.34 -54.03
CA LEU A 24 16.89 65.78 -52.76
C LEU A 24 17.98 65.05 -51.94
N MET A 25 18.46 65.64 -50.83
CA MET A 25 19.30 64.95 -49.84
C MET A 25 18.46 64.00 -48.98
N ALA A 26 19.05 62.90 -48.51
CA ALA A 26 18.42 61.97 -47.57
C ALA A 26 18.01 62.75 -46.30
N GLN A 27 16.73 63.05 -46.20
CA GLN A 27 16.20 63.89 -45.14
C GLN A 27 15.59 62.98 -44.09
N TRP A 28 16.03 63.16 -42.85
CA TRP A 28 15.34 62.61 -41.69
C TRP A 28 14.04 63.38 -41.55
N LEU A 29 12.96 62.74 -41.97
CA LEU A 29 11.62 63.29 -41.92
C LEU A 29 10.92 62.74 -40.69
N SER A 30 10.56 63.64 -39.79
CA SER A 30 9.70 63.34 -38.65
C SER A 30 8.25 63.48 -39.10
N ALA A 31 7.51 62.37 -39.17
CA ALA A 31 6.08 62.39 -39.46
C ALA A 31 5.34 61.50 -38.48
N ASN A 32 4.34 62.06 -37.81
CA ASN A 32 3.51 61.36 -36.81
C ASN A 32 4.33 60.65 -35.72
N GLY A 33 5.42 61.29 -35.27
CA GLY A 33 6.30 60.76 -34.22
C GLY A 33 7.36 59.75 -34.68
N ASN A 34 7.32 59.29 -35.94
CA ASN A 34 8.31 58.39 -36.50
C ASN A 34 9.33 59.16 -37.35
N GLN A 35 10.60 58.76 -37.28
CA GLN A 35 11.64 59.24 -38.18
C GLN A 35 11.81 58.28 -39.35
N TYR A 36 11.63 58.78 -40.56
CA TYR A 36 11.86 58.06 -41.81
C TYR A 36 13.04 58.68 -42.54
N VAL A 37 13.83 57.86 -43.24
CA VAL A 37 14.81 58.35 -44.21
C VAL A 37 14.28 58.05 -45.60
N LEU A 38 14.07 59.11 -46.37
CA LEU A 38 13.71 59.02 -47.78
C LEU A 38 14.79 59.66 -48.66
N PRO A 39 15.09 59.08 -49.83
CA PRO A 39 14.60 57.77 -50.32
C PRO A 39 15.12 56.62 -49.44
N THR A 40 14.53 55.42 -49.54
CA THR A 40 14.89 54.25 -48.72
C THR A 40 16.38 53.91 -48.86
N VAL A 41 17.22 54.40 -47.95
CA VAL A 41 18.65 54.13 -47.88
C VAL A 41 18.97 53.30 -46.64
N LYS A 42 20.01 52.49 -46.70
CA LYS A 42 20.53 51.75 -45.53
C LYS A 42 21.01 52.74 -44.48
N VAL A 43 20.64 52.51 -43.21
CA VAL A 43 21.01 53.41 -42.10
C VAL A 43 22.19 52.82 -41.33
N GLY A 44 23.32 53.53 -41.32
CA GLY A 44 24.48 53.21 -40.51
C GLY A 44 24.56 54.12 -39.29
N VAL A 45 24.78 53.56 -38.11
CA VAL A 45 25.09 54.33 -36.89
C VAL A 45 26.49 53.93 -36.44
N GLY A 46 27.45 54.85 -36.59
CA GLY A 46 28.89 54.59 -36.33
C GLY A 46 29.70 54.09 -37.53
N THR A 47 29.09 53.92 -38.71
CA THR A 47 29.76 53.52 -39.95
C THR A 47 29.22 54.30 -41.16
N SER A 48 30.08 54.70 -42.08
CA SER A 48 29.71 55.46 -43.29
C SER A 48 29.38 54.58 -44.51
N THR A 49 29.54 53.26 -44.40
CA THR A 49 29.27 52.29 -45.49
C THR A 49 28.44 51.10 -45.00
N PRO A 50 27.19 51.32 -44.55
CA PRO A 50 26.34 50.29 -43.97
C PRO A 50 26.05 49.16 -44.97
N GLN A 51 26.37 47.92 -44.59
CA GLN A 51 26.16 46.76 -45.47
C GLN A 51 24.73 46.20 -45.36
N ARG A 52 24.01 46.53 -44.28
CA ARG A 52 22.64 46.11 -43.96
C ARG A 52 21.71 47.31 -43.79
N SER A 53 20.39 47.08 -43.78
CA SER A 53 19.38 48.14 -43.66
C SER A 53 19.44 48.92 -42.34
N LEU A 54 19.96 48.30 -41.27
CA LEU A 54 20.43 48.94 -40.06
C LEU A 54 21.76 48.28 -39.64
N ASP A 55 22.84 49.05 -39.57
CA ASP A 55 24.20 48.57 -39.24
C ASP A 55 24.74 49.43 -38.08
N VAL A 56 24.95 48.82 -36.91
CA VAL A 56 25.37 49.50 -35.68
C VAL A 56 26.66 48.85 -35.18
N GLN A 57 27.75 49.61 -35.12
CA GLN A 57 29.06 49.12 -34.67
C GLN A 57 29.65 50.06 -33.60
N ASN A 58 30.19 49.49 -32.52
CA ASN A 58 30.97 50.21 -31.51
C ASN A 58 31.94 49.24 -30.79
N THR A 59 32.95 49.77 -30.08
CA THR A 59 33.95 49.01 -29.32
C THR A 59 33.63 48.89 -27.82
N VAL A 60 32.47 49.39 -27.39
CA VAL A 60 31.93 49.35 -26.03
C VAL A 60 30.46 48.91 -26.07
N ASP A 61 29.86 48.66 -24.91
CA ASP A 61 28.48 48.16 -24.77
C ASP A 61 27.53 48.84 -25.76
N THR A 62 27.08 48.05 -26.74
CA THR A 62 26.16 48.46 -27.79
C THR A 62 24.87 47.69 -27.59
N TYR A 63 23.81 48.40 -27.27
CA TYR A 63 22.48 47.80 -27.11
C TYR A 63 21.54 48.30 -28.21
N LEU A 64 20.74 47.39 -28.76
CA LEU A 64 19.60 47.76 -29.60
C LEU A 64 18.39 47.93 -28.68
N ARG A 65 18.05 49.18 -28.34
CA ARG A 65 16.85 49.46 -27.54
C ARG A 65 15.66 49.64 -28.47
N VAL A 66 14.70 48.72 -28.38
CA VAL A 66 13.38 48.90 -29.00
C VAL A 66 12.42 49.31 -27.90
N GLY A 67 11.92 50.53 -27.98
CA GLY A 67 10.87 51.06 -27.12
C GLY A 67 9.68 51.42 -27.97
N SER A 68 8.48 51.11 -27.47
CA SER A 68 7.23 51.60 -28.02
C SER A 68 6.54 52.41 -26.94
N MET A 69 5.98 53.57 -27.30
CA MET A 69 5.12 54.34 -26.41
C MET A 69 3.69 54.08 -26.85
N GLY A 70 3.06 53.11 -26.20
CA GLY A 70 1.66 52.74 -26.41
C GLY A 70 0.67 53.72 -25.76
N GLY A 71 -0.61 53.55 -26.10
CA GLY A 71 -1.74 54.38 -25.69
C GLY A 71 -2.10 54.27 -24.19
N ASN A 72 -3.39 54.37 -23.88
CA ASN A 72 -3.85 54.48 -22.49
C ASN A 72 -3.67 53.18 -21.68
N GLN A 73 -3.27 52.07 -22.31
CA GLN A 73 -2.98 50.77 -21.66
C GLN A 73 -1.65 50.18 -22.16
N ILE A 74 -1.00 49.36 -21.32
CA ILE A 74 0.34 48.80 -21.57
C ILE A 74 0.40 47.79 -22.74
N ASP A 75 -0.77 47.32 -23.21
CA ASP A 75 -0.90 46.30 -24.25
C ASP A 75 -1.15 46.90 -25.65
N ASP A 76 -1.27 48.22 -25.75
CA ASP A 76 -1.69 48.90 -26.99
C ASP A 76 -0.62 48.85 -28.09
N GLN A 77 0.65 48.60 -27.75
CA GLN A 77 1.75 48.46 -28.72
C GLN A 77 2.89 47.56 -28.20
N ILE A 78 3.67 46.99 -29.13
CA ILE A 78 4.68 45.95 -28.86
C ILE A 78 6.10 46.54 -28.92
N ALA A 79 6.94 46.20 -27.95
CA ALA A 79 8.38 46.45 -27.98
C ALA A 79 9.14 45.12 -28.06
N GLY A 80 9.97 44.94 -29.08
CA GLY A 80 10.73 43.70 -29.24
C GLY A 80 11.96 43.84 -30.11
N ILE A 81 12.93 42.97 -29.90
CA ILE A 81 14.13 42.84 -30.71
C ILE A 81 13.97 41.59 -31.57
N GLU A 82 14.08 41.73 -32.89
CA GLU A 82 14.06 40.63 -33.85
C GLU A 82 15.42 40.49 -34.54
N LEU A 83 16.03 39.31 -34.43
CA LEU A 83 17.28 38.92 -35.07
C LEU A 83 16.98 37.86 -36.13
N ARG A 84 17.01 38.25 -37.41
CA ARG A 84 16.76 37.34 -38.54
C ARG A 84 18.04 37.01 -39.29
N ARG A 85 18.32 35.72 -39.46
CA ARG A 85 19.39 35.19 -40.31
C ARG A 85 18.77 34.46 -41.50
N SER A 86 18.94 34.98 -42.70
CA SER A 86 18.46 34.35 -43.94
C SER A 86 19.60 33.65 -44.69
N LEU A 87 19.31 32.47 -45.22
CA LEU A 87 20.11 31.74 -46.21
C LEU A 87 19.84 32.32 -47.60
N PHE A 88 20.79 32.16 -48.53
CA PHE A 88 20.70 32.68 -49.91
C PHE A 88 19.54 32.10 -50.72
N ASN A 89 19.02 30.94 -50.32
CA ASN A 89 17.87 30.27 -50.95
C ASN A 89 16.51 30.73 -50.38
N GLY A 90 16.50 31.78 -49.55
CA GLY A 90 15.28 32.40 -49.03
C GLY A 90 14.79 31.85 -47.68
N THR A 91 15.36 30.76 -47.15
CA THR A 91 15.01 30.24 -45.83
C THR A 91 15.63 31.09 -44.73
N ALA A 92 14.89 31.50 -43.70
CA ALA A 92 15.41 32.32 -42.61
C ALA A 92 15.11 31.73 -41.23
N THR A 93 16.07 31.89 -40.32
CA THR A 93 15.88 31.62 -38.90
C THR A 93 15.80 32.93 -38.13
N THR A 94 14.75 33.09 -37.33
CA THR A 94 14.50 34.32 -36.58
C THR A 94 14.47 34.05 -35.08
N TRP A 95 15.25 34.82 -34.33
CA TRP A 95 15.23 34.87 -32.88
C TRP A 95 14.64 36.21 -32.44
N SER A 96 13.64 36.20 -31.58
CA SER A 96 13.08 37.44 -31.06
C SER A 96 12.88 37.41 -29.55
N ILE A 97 13.13 38.58 -28.93
CA ILE A 97 12.82 38.88 -27.53
C ILE A 97 11.78 39.99 -27.56
N ILE A 98 10.55 39.65 -27.22
CA ILE A 98 9.42 40.56 -27.36
C ILE A 98 8.72 40.67 -26.01
N ASN A 99 8.36 41.91 -25.65
CA ASN A 99 7.49 42.20 -24.53
C ASN A 99 6.09 42.54 -25.07
N GLU A 100 5.24 41.52 -25.07
CA GLU A 100 3.81 41.55 -25.41
C GLU A 100 3.03 41.11 -24.16
N SER A 101 3.08 41.91 -23.08
CA SER A 101 2.52 41.59 -21.75
C SER A 101 3.12 40.33 -21.08
N THR A 102 4.02 39.66 -21.79
CA THR A 102 4.72 38.42 -21.45
C THR A 102 6.11 38.48 -22.08
N PHE A 103 7.13 38.14 -21.31
CA PHE A 103 8.50 38.04 -21.81
C PHE A 103 8.65 36.73 -22.59
N ARG A 104 9.01 36.79 -23.86
CA ARG A 104 9.20 35.59 -24.69
C ARG A 104 10.59 35.56 -25.35
N ILE A 105 11.17 34.36 -25.44
CA ILE A 105 12.28 34.03 -26.35
C ILE A 105 11.71 33.08 -27.39
N ARG A 106 11.81 33.44 -28.68
CA ARG A 106 11.26 32.64 -29.80
C ARG A 106 12.36 32.18 -30.76
N HIS A 107 12.14 31.04 -31.41
CA HIS A 107 12.93 30.55 -32.55
C HIS A 107 11.98 30.09 -33.65
N ASN A 108 12.13 30.68 -34.85
CA ASN A 108 11.34 30.35 -36.04
C ASN A 108 9.82 30.41 -35.81
N GLY A 109 9.38 31.41 -35.04
CA GLY A 109 7.97 31.62 -34.68
C GLY A 109 7.51 30.87 -33.43
N ASN A 110 8.23 29.85 -32.98
CA ASN A 110 7.88 29.06 -31.80
C ASN A 110 8.51 29.66 -30.54
N SER A 111 7.74 29.79 -29.46
CA SER A 111 8.27 30.21 -28.16
C SER A 111 9.12 29.09 -27.55
N ILE A 112 10.35 29.39 -27.11
CA ILE A 112 11.25 28.48 -26.37
C ILE A 112 11.19 28.77 -24.86
N LEU A 113 11.07 30.05 -24.50
CA LEU A 113 10.83 30.51 -23.14
C LEU A 113 9.72 31.55 -23.19
N SER A 114 8.72 31.44 -22.31
CA SER A 114 7.68 32.47 -22.17
C SER A 114 7.36 32.66 -20.71
N MET A 115 7.38 33.88 -20.22
CA MET A 115 7.05 34.24 -18.85
C MET A 115 5.94 35.30 -18.88
N SER A 116 4.80 34.99 -18.30
CA SER A 116 3.77 35.96 -17.92
C SER A 116 3.88 36.24 -16.41
N PRO A 117 3.14 37.23 -15.87
CA PRO A 117 3.07 37.45 -14.43
C PRO A 117 2.64 36.22 -13.61
N SER A 118 2.04 35.20 -14.25
CA SER A 118 1.47 34.03 -13.56
C SER A 118 1.99 32.68 -14.06
N VAL A 119 2.80 32.62 -15.14
CA VAL A 119 3.24 31.34 -15.75
C VAL A 119 4.62 31.49 -16.38
N ALA A 120 5.51 30.52 -16.17
CA ALA A 120 6.74 30.35 -16.97
C ALA A 120 6.63 29.08 -17.84
N ARG A 121 7.05 29.12 -19.11
CA ARG A 121 6.99 28.00 -20.06
C ARG A 121 8.38 27.76 -20.65
N PHE A 122 8.76 26.50 -20.84
CA PHE A 122 10.03 26.08 -21.45
C PHE A 122 9.79 25.06 -22.57
N GLY A 123 10.53 25.14 -23.68
CA GLY A 123 10.51 24.16 -24.79
C GLY A 123 9.87 24.66 -26.08
N SER A 124 10.30 24.11 -27.23
CA SER A 124 9.99 24.63 -28.58
C SER A 124 8.99 23.80 -29.40
N ALA A 125 8.44 22.72 -28.82
CA ALA A 125 7.54 21.82 -29.52
C ALA A 125 6.10 22.34 -29.48
N ILE A 126 5.51 22.58 -30.65
CA ILE A 126 4.10 23.04 -30.78
C ILE A 126 3.11 21.92 -30.39
N ASN A 127 3.57 20.66 -30.44
CA ASN A 127 2.72 19.49 -30.19
C ASN A 127 2.96 18.84 -28.80
N ASP A 128 4.18 18.93 -28.23
CA ASP A 128 4.60 18.27 -26.97
C ASP A 128 5.59 19.12 -26.11
N PRO A 129 5.22 20.28 -25.54
CA PRO A 129 6.12 21.10 -24.72
C PRO A 129 6.32 20.55 -23.29
N THR A 130 7.49 20.76 -22.66
CA THR A 130 7.71 20.48 -21.22
C THR A 130 7.37 21.72 -20.41
N GLU A 131 6.16 21.79 -19.87
CA GLU A 131 5.68 22.98 -19.15
C GLU A 131 5.97 22.92 -17.64
N LEU A 132 6.44 24.04 -17.05
CA LEU A 132 6.61 24.22 -15.61
C LEU A 132 5.61 25.26 -15.10
N HIS A 133 4.49 24.83 -14.54
CA HIS A 133 3.49 25.76 -14.02
C HIS A 133 3.71 25.96 -12.51
N VAL A 134 3.90 27.23 -12.10
CA VAL A 134 3.89 27.66 -10.69
C VAL A 134 2.75 28.65 -10.54
N TYR A 135 1.69 28.27 -9.83
CA TYR A 135 0.57 29.16 -9.52
C TYR A 135 0.64 29.58 -8.05
N GLY A 136 0.39 30.87 -7.78
CA GLY A 136 0.14 31.41 -6.44
C GLY A 136 -0.07 32.93 -6.48
N GLN A 137 -1.18 33.42 -5.91
CA GLN A 137 -1.32 34.84 -5.55
C GLN A 137 -0.59 35.02 -4.21
N ASN A 138 0.45 35.85 -4.16
CA ASN A 138 1.25 36.14 -2.94
C ASN A 138 1.92 34.91 -2.30
N VAL A 139 2.96 34.37 -2.95
CA VAL A 139 3.88 33.40 -2.30
C VAL A 139 4.73 34.13 -1.25
N ASN A 140 4.18 34.35 -0.06
CA ASN A 140 4.89 34.87 1.09
C ASN A 140 5.35 33.71 1.97
N ARG A 141 6.63 33.71 2.34
CA ARG A 141 7.19 32.75 3.29
C ARG A 141 6.63 33.04 4.69
N SER A 142 5.63 32.27 5.12
CA SER A 142 5.18 32.22 6.51
C SER A 142 5.86 31.02 7.19
N GLY A 143 6.99 31.28 7.87
CA GLY A 143 7.76 30.22 8.52
C GLY A 143 8.50 29.30 7.53
N SER A 144 8.47 27.99 7.80
CA SER A 144 9.22 26.97 7.03
C SER A 144 8.41 26.27 5.93
N SER A 145 7.18 26.68 5.66
CA SER A 145 6.29 26.08 4.64
C SER A 145 5.79 27.11 3.64
N PHE A 146 5.66 26.69 2.38
CA PHE A 146 4.97 27.46 1.35
C PHE A 146 3.46 27.25 1.53
N THR A 147 2.70 28.32 1.67
CA THR A 147 1.24 28.27 1.82
C THR A 147 0.61 28.77 0.51
N GLY A 148 -0.21 27.94 -0.14
CA GLY A 148 -1.02 28.34 -1.31
C GLY A 148 -0.31 28.32 -2.66
N GLY A 149 0.58 27.36 -2.92
CA GLY A 149 1.20 27.19 -4.23
C GLY A 149 1.43 25.72 -4.61
N ALA A 150 1.01 25.34 -5.81
CA ALA A 150 1.20 23.99 -6.36
C ALA A 150 2.28 23.98 -7.46
N LEU A 151 3.27 23.10 -7.32
CA LEU A 151 4.27 22.79 -8.35
C LEU A 151 3.71 21.70 -9.27
N ARG A 152 3.60 21.99 -10.56
CA ARG A 152 3.24 21.02 -11.60
C ARG A 152 4.44 20.73 -12.49
N LEU A 153 4.84 19.46 -12.56
CA LEU A 153 5.83 18.96 -13.52
C LEU A 153 5.10 18.20 -14.63
N TYR A 154 5.26 18.63 -15.89
CA TYR A 154 4.59 18.05 -17.05
C TYR A 154 5.62 17.53 -18.06
N SER A 155 5.47 16.29 -18.52
CA SER A 155 6.27 15.72 -19.61
C SER A 155 5.38 14.98 -20.60
N LYS A 156 5.56 15.22 -21.89
CA LYS A 156 4.86 14.51 -22.97
C LYS A 156 5.88 13.79 -23.86
N ALA A 157 5.67 12.50 -24.11
CA ALA A 157 6.53 11.67 -24.95
C ALA A 157 5.65 10.81 -25.89
N GLY A 158 5.44 11.28 -27.11
CA GLY A 158 4.42 10.72 -28.01
C GLY A 158 3.02 11.04 -27.49
N ASP A 159 2.12 10.05 -27.48
CA ASP A 159 0.78 10.22 -26.91
C ASP A 159 0.74 10.19 -25.37
N ASN A 160 1.84 9.81 -24.69
CA ASN A 160 1.88 9.65 -23.24
C ASN A 160 2.21 10.97 -22.51
N VAL A 161 1.39 11.31 -21.51
CA VAL A 161 1.56 12.49 -20.66
C VAL A 161 1.82 12.05 -19.21
N HIS A 162 2.90 12.54 -18.62
CA HIS A 162 3.27 12.30 -17.22
C HIS A 162 3.21 13.62 -16.45
N THR A 163 2.37 13.70 -15.43
CA THR A 163 2.21 14.91 -14.61
C THR A 163 2.33 14.60 -13.11
N LEU A 164 3.11 15.38 -12.36
CA LEU A 164 3.16 15.36 -10.91
C LEU A 164 2.73 16.71 -10.35
N PHE A 165 1.82 16.70 -9.38
CA PHE A 165 1.36 17.88 -8.62
C PHE A 165 1.85 17.79 -7.18
N VAL A 166 2.40 18.88 -6.66
CA VAL A 166 2.83 19.00 -5.25
C VAL A 166 2.33 20.32 -4.69
N ASP A 167 1.40 20.28 -3.73
CA ASP A 167 0.99 21.45 -2.95
C ASP A 167 1.82 21.56 -1.65
N GLY A 168 1.88 22.76 -1.07
CA GLY A 168 2.79 23.14 0.01
C GLY A 168 2.50 22.56 1.41
N ASN A 169 1.35 21.90 1.62
CA ASN A 169 1.04 21.27 2.92
C ASN A 169 0.23 19.96 2.86
N GLN A 170 -0.63 19.72 1.86
CA GLN A 170 -1.36 18.46 1.61
C GLN A 170 -1.83 18.46 0.15
N MET A 171 -2.04 17.30 -0.50
CA MET A 171 -2.86 17.26 -1.72
C MET A 171 -4.35 17.19 -1.31
N GLU A 172 -4.90 18.27 -0.76
CA GLU A 172 -6.32 18.35 -0.46
C GLU A 172 -7.11 18.46 -1.77
N SER A 173 -8.07 17.56 -1.98
CA SER A 173 -8.99 17.60 -3.12
C SER A 173 -10.38 17.18 -2.62
N THR A 174 -11.41 17.92 -3.02
CA THR A 174 -12.81 17.55 -2.79
C THR A 174 -13.26 16.40 -3.70
N ASP A 175 -12.50 16.12 -4.76
CA ASP A 175 -12.67 15.00 -5.68
C ASP A 175 -11.54 13.96 -5.52
N PRO A 176 -11.73 12.69 -5.91
CA PRO A 176 -10.66 11.69 -5.85
C PRO A 176 -9.44 12.10 -6.67
N LEU A 177 -8.22 11.85 -6.14
CA LEU A 177 -7.01 11.88 -6.95
C LEU A 177 -7.06 10.70 -7.94
N TYR A 178 -7.47 10.98 -9.17
CA TYR A 178 -7.50 9.99 -10.22
C TYR A 178 -6.10 9.81 -10.81
N LEU A 179 -5.50 8.63 -10.62
CA LEU A 179 -4.30 8.20 -11.32
C LEU A 179 -4.75 7.21 -12.41
N ASN A 180 -4.40 7.46 -13.67
CA ASN A 180 -4.73 6.58 -14.80
C ASN A 180 -6.24 6.19 -14.92
N ASN A 181 -7.14 7.15 -14.73
CA ASN A 181 -8.60 6.93 -14.67
C ASN A 181 -9.23 6.34 -15.93
N GLU A 182 -8.67 6.66 -17.09
CA GLU A 182 -9.28 6.42 -18.41
C GLU A 182 -8.45 5.50 -19.30
N SER A 183 -7.28 5.06 -18.84
CA SER A 183 -6.42 4.15 -19.60
C SER A 183 -6.46 2.74 -18.99
N ASP A 184 -6.37 1.74 -19.85
CA ASP A 184 -6.31 0.32 -19.49
C ASP A 184 -4.92 -0.14 -19.02
N LYS A 185 -3.97 0.80 -18.88
CA LYS A 185 -2.60 0.54 -18.45
C LYS A 185 -2.50 0.39 -16.94
N ASP A 186 -1.34 -0.01 -16.44
CA ASP A 186 -1.10 -0.14 -15.00
C ASP A 186 -0.71 1.20 -14.38
N ILE A 187 -1.27 1.52 -13.20
CA ILE A 187 -0.71 2.56 -12.33
C ILE A 187 0.46 1.94 -11.58
N HIS A 188 1.66 2.18 -12.07
CA HIS A 188 2.85 1.68 -11.41
C HIS A 188 3.29 2.65 -10.28
N LEU A 189 2.76 2.44 -9.07
CA LEU A 189 3.04 3.31 -7.92
C LEU A 189 4.48 3.18 -7.37
N ALA A 190 5.23 2.14 -7.74
CA ALA A 190 6.63 1.98 -7.32
C ALA A 190 7.46 1.07 -8.25
N ASN A 191 8.18 1.66 -9.23
CA ASN A 191 9.19 0.93 -10.04
C ASN A 191 10.59 1.24 -9.51
N GLY A 192 11.21 0.28 -8.83
CA GLY A 192 12.47 0.51 -8.11
C GLY A 192 12.29 1.41 -6.87
N GLY A 193 12.34 0.81 -5.67
CA GLY A 193 12.52 1.52 -4.40
C GLY A 193 11.46 2.57 -4.00
N GLY A 194 10.23 2.14 -3.68
CA GLY A 194 9.22 3.02 -3.08
C GLY A 194 8.20 2.24 -2.23
N ARG A 195 7.71 2.87 -1.16
CA ARG A 195 6.60 2.39 -0.30
C ARG A 195 5.36 3.25 -0.53
N VAL A 196 4.20 2.62 -0.63
CA VAL A 196 2.88 3.26 -0.65
C VAL A 196 2.30 3.15 0.76
N LYS A 197 1.99 4.27 1.40
CA LYS A 197 1.43 4.28 2.75
C LYS A 197 0.07 4.96 2.75
N VAL A 198 -0.90 4.35 3.43
CA VAL A 198 -2.24 4.89 3.60
C VAL A 198 -2.56 4.92 5.09
N GLY A 199 -2.70 6.11 5.66
CA GLY A 199 -3.05 6.27 7.08
C GLY A 199 -1.96 5.84 8.08
N THR A 200 -0.70 5.65 7.64
CA THR A 200 0.38 5.14 8.49
C THR A 200 1.74 5.76 8.16
N THR A 201 2.61 5.83 9.17
CA THR A 201 4.03 6.19 9.03
C THR A 201 4.96 4.96 8.98
N ASP A 202 4.40 3.75 9.13
CA ASP A 202 5.13 2.48 9.18
C ASP A 202 6.09 2.29 7.99
N ASN A 203 7.22 1.64 8.27
CA ASN A 203 8.34 1.45 7.37
C ASN A 203 8.73 -0.03 7.27
N GLU A 204 7.83 -0.96 7.56
CA GLU A 204 8.12 -2.38 7.45
C GLU A 204 7.76 -2.89 6.04
N ALA A 205 6.56 -2.57 5.55
CA ALA A 205 6.04 -3.06 4.28
C ALA A 205 6.19 -2.07 3.11
N ARG A 206 6.12 -2.60 1.87
CA ARG A 206 6.03 -1.76 0.66
C ARG A 206 4.64 -1.14 0.47
N LEU A 207 3.60 -1.78 0.99
CA LEU A 207 2.27 -1.22 1.13
C LEU A 207 1.89 -1.33 2.61
N SER A 208 1.77 -0.19 3.29
CA SER A 208 1.29 -0.15 4.67
C SER A 208 -0.04 0.59 4.70
N VAL A 209 -1.09 -0.04 5.23
CA VAL A 209 -2.43 0.55 5.36
C VAL A 209 -2.84 0.48 6.83
N ALA A 210 -3.18 1.61 7.44
CA ALA A 210 -3.69 1.65 8.80
C ALA A 210 -4.99 2.45 8.88
N SER A 211 -5.80 2.07 9.86
CA SER A 211 -7.02 2.73 10.23
C SER A 211 -7.29 2.43 11.72
N GLU A 212 -7.84 3.40 12.43
CA GLU A 212 -8.18 3.27 13.85
C GLU A 212 -9.67 2.95 14.06
N SER A 213 -10.51 3.24 13.06
CA SER A 213 -11.97 3.14 13.11
C SER A 213 -12.56 2.07 12.17
N ASP A 214 -11.82 1.69 11.12
CA ASP A 214 -12.35 0.91 10.00
C ASP A 214 -11.39 -0.19 9.52
N MET A 215 -11.94 -1.17 8.81
CA MET A 215 -11.13 -2.24 8.22
C MET A 215 -10.14 -1.68 7.19
N GLN A 216 -8.88 -2.10 7.33
CA GLN A 216 -7.77 -1.59 6.54
C GLN A 216 -7.89 -1.97 5.06
N LEU A 217 -8.37 -3.18 4.75
CA LEU A 217 -8.56 -3.65 3.38
C LEU A 217 -9.98 -4.16 3.17
N LYS A 218 -10.61 -3.74 2.07
CA LYS A 218 -11.89 -4.27 1.60
C LYS A 218 -11.75 -4.77 0.17
N LEU A 219 -12.06 -6.04 -0.05
CA LEU A 219 -12.09 -6.70 -1.35
C LEU A 219 -13.54 -6.87 -1.77
N ILE A 220 -13.91 -6.42 -2.96
CA ILE A 220 -15.30 -6.43 -3.43
C ILE A 220 -15.35 -7.08 -4.81
N ASN A 221 -16.23 -8.07 -4.99
CA ASN A 221 -16.68 -8.49 -6.31
C ASN A 221 -18.11 -7.98 -6.52
N PRO A 222 -18.34 -7.01 -7.43
CA PRO A 222 -19.66 -6.43 -7.66
C PRO A 222 -20.57 -7.23 -8.61
N GLY A 223 -20.08 -8.32 -9.22
CA GLY A 223 -20.88 -9.15 -10.12
C GLY A 223 -22.04 -9.89 -9.43
N GLY A 224 -22.96 -10.47 -10.20
CA GLY A 224 -24.07 -11.27 -9.66
C GLY A 224 -23.57 -12.44 -8.79
N GLY A 225 -24.04 -12.51 -7.54
CA GLY A 225 -23.54 -13.48 -6.54
C GLY A 225 -22.20 -13.08 -5.89
N GLY A 226 -21.68 -11.90 -6.20
CA GLY A 226 -20.47 -11.34 -5.60
C GLY A 226 -20.64 -10.97 -4.12
N ALA A 227 -19.51 -10.73 -3.45
CA ALA A 227 -19.47 -10.43 -2.02
C ALA A 227 -18.33 -9.45 -1.71
N ALA A 228 -18.33 -8.96 -0.47
CA ALA A 228 -17.24 -8.19 0.07
C ALA A 228 -16.58 -8.91 1.25
N TRP A 229 -15.25 -8.89 1.28
CA TRP A 229 -14.45 -9.30 2.41
C TRP A 229 -13.68 -8.11 2.96
N ARG A 230 -13.58 -8.04 4.28
CA ARG A 230 -12.79 -7.07 4.99
C ARG A 230 -11.69 -7.78 5.75
N ILE A 231 -10.48 -7.28 5.61
CA ILE A 231 -9.27 -7.83 6.21
C ILE A 231 -8.63 -6.70 7.01
N GLY A 232 -8.34 -6.97 8.27
CA GLY A 232 -7.83 -5.94 9.16
C GLY A 232 -7.15 -6.47 10.40
N VAL A 233 -6.37 -5.60 11.05
CA VAL A 233 -5.81 -5.87 12.37
C VAL A 233 -6.62 -5.06 13.39
N GLY A 234 -7.21 -5.74 14.36
CA GLY A 234 -8.04 -5.11 15.39
C GLY A 234 -7.20 -4.28 16.38
N ASN A 235 -7.76 -3.17 16.85
CA ASN A 235 -7.25 -2.43 18.01
C ASN A 235 -8.17 -2.64 19.22
N SER A 236 -7.95 -1.91 20.31
CA SER A 236 -8.77 -2.01 21.53
C SER A 236 -10.21 -1.50 21.35
N ASN A 237 -10.51 -0.76 20.28
CA ASN A 237 -11.85 -0.25 19.99
C ASN A 237 -12.71 -1.27 19.22
N TRP A 238 -12.12 -2.37 18.77
CA TRP A 238 -12.79 -3.38 17.98
C TRP A 238 -13.28 -4.53 18.84
N GLY A 239 -14.53 -4.94 18.61
CA GLY A 239 -15.14 -6.02 19.38
C GLY A 239 -14.52 -7.41 19.12
N ALA A 240 -13.87 -7.63 17.97
CA ALA A 240 -13.02 -8.81 17.77
C ALA A 240 -11.88 -8.88 18.80
N GLY A 241 -11.36 -7.74 19.27
CA GLY A 241 -10.24 -7.62 20.20
C GLY A 241 -8.93 -7.18 19.56
N ALA A 242 -8.08 -6.56 20.36
CA ALA A 242 -6.82 -5.95 19.93
C ALA A 242 -5.78 -6.95 19.41
N GLY A 243 -4.99 -6.52 18.42
CA GLY A 243 -3.87 -7.23 17.82
C GLY A 243 -4.24 -8.43 16.95
N LYS A 244 -5.53 -8.73 16.78
CA LYS A 244 -5.98 -9.89 15.99
C LYS A 244 -6.00 -9.56 14.51
N LEU A 245 -5.52 -10.47 13.66
CA LEU A 245 -5.85 -10.45 12.24
C LEU A 245 -7.28 -10.96 12.06
N VAL A 246 -8.11 -10.22 11.35
CA VAL A 246 -9.55 -10.44 11.24
C VAL A 246 -9.96 -10.56 9.77
N PHE A 247 -10.80 -11.55 9.47
CA PHE A 247 -11.51 -11.70 8.21
C PHE A 247 -13.02 -11.62 8.47
N SER A 248 -13.68 -10.57 7.97
CA SER A 248 -15.12 -10.34 8.16
C SER A 248 -15.85 -10.14 6.84
N LYS A 249 -17.09 -10.63 6.77
CA LYS A 249 -18.03 -10.36 5.67
C LYS A 249 -18.83 -9.07 5.90
N THR A 250 -18.97 -8.63 7.16
CA THR A 250 -19.66 -7.39 7.54
C THR A 250 -18.66 -6.28 7.85
N ALA A 251 -19.14 -5.07 8.12
CA ALA A 251 -18.28 -3.99 8.60
C ALA A 251 -17.89 -4.16 10.09
N SER A 252 -18.64 -4.97 10.84
CA SER A 252 -18.39 -5.25 12.24
C SER A 252 -17.30 -6.31 12.38
N SER A 253 -16.37 -6.07 13.30
CA SER A 253 -15.35 -7.05 13.66
C SER A 253 -15.88 -8.14 14.59
N ASN A 254 -17.01 -7.91 15.29
CA ASN A 254 -17.68 -8.96 16.08
C ASN A 254 -18.17 -10.14 15.23
N ASP A 255 -18.49 -9.88 13.96
CA ASP A 255 -18.98 -10.89 13.02
C ASP A 255 -17.84 -11.55 12.24
N ALA A 256 -16.60 -11.46 12.74
CA ALA A 256 -15.44 -12.06 12.10
C ALA A 256 -15.71 -13.55 11.84
N THR A 257 -15.57 -13.94 10.57
CA THR A 257 -15.70 -15.34 10.18
C THR A 257 -14.44 -16.13 10.56
N MET A 258 -13.29 -15.47 10.53
CA MET A 258 -12.01 -16.04 10.95
C MET A 258 -11.16 -14.99 11.66
N VAL A 259 -10.44 -15.41 12.70
CA VAL A 259 -9.42 -14.59 13.37
C VAL A 259 -8.11 -15.36 13.56
N ILE A 260 -7.00 -14.62 13.60
CA ILE A 260 -5.72 -15.12 14.15
C ILE A 260 -5.34 -14.19 15.32
N THR A 261 -5.16 -14.77 16.51
CA THR A 261 -4.81 -14.00 17.71
C THR A 261 -3.30 -13.70 17.76
N PRO A 262 -2.88 -12.70 18.56
CA PRO A 262 -1.45 -12.47 18.82
C PRO A 262 -0.69 -13.68 19.38
N ALA A 263 -1.39 -14.63 20.01
CA ALA A 263 -0.82 -15.88 20.51
C ALA A 263 -0.70 -16.98 19.44
N GLY A 264 -1.12 -16.70 18.20
CA GLY A 264 -1.10 -17.65 17.08
C GLY A 264 -2.32 -18.58 17.00
N ASN A 265 -3.37 -18.35 17.80
CA ASN A 265 -4.58 -19.17 17.72
C ASN A 265 -5.46 -18.76 16.55
N VAL A 266 -5.90 -19.73 15.75
CA VAL A 266 -6.83 -19.57 14.64
C VAL A 266 -8.24 -19.94 15.09
N GLY A 267 -9.16 -18.99 15.00
CA GLY A 267 -10.58 -19.20 15.25
C GLY A 267 -11.36 -19.18 13.93
N ILE A 268 -12.20 -20.18 13.67
CA ILE A 268 -13.17 -20.17 12.57
C ILE A 268 -14.57 -20.18 13.19
N GLY A 269 -15.35 -19.12 12.94
CA GLY A 269 -16.63 -18.88 13.60
C GLY A 269 -16.51 -18.44 15.07
N LEU A 270 -15.32 -17.99 15.50
CA LEU A 270 -15.00 -17.52 16.85
C LEU A 270 -14.09 -16.30 16.78
N THR A 271 -14.31 -15.31 17.65
CA THR A 271 -13.38 -14.18 17.84
C THR A 271 -12.38 -14.43 18.97
N THR A 272 -12.61 -15.40 19.85
CA THR A 272 -11.81 -15.68 21.06
C THR A 272 -11.40 -17.16 21.18
N PRO A 273 -10.65 -17.71 20.20
CA PRO A 273 -10.24 -19.11 20.23
C PRO A 273 -9.28 -19.41 21.41
N SER A 274 -9.56 -20.48 22.16
CA SER A 274 -8.78 -20.95 23.31
C SER A 274 -7.77 -22.06 22.97
N LYS A 275 -7.79 -22.54 21.73
CA LYS A 275 -6.87 -23.56 21.17
C LYS A 275 -6.22 -23.03 19.90
N THR A 276 -5.06 -23.60 19.52
CA THR A 276 -4.30 -23.20 18.33
C THR A 276 -5.14 -23.21 17.06
N LEU A 277 -6.02 -24.20 16.90
CA LEU A 277 -7.11 -24.17 15.93
C LEU A 277 -8.40 -24.52 16.66
N GLN A 278 -9.38 -23.62 16.61
CA GLN A 278 -10.71 -23.86 17.15
C GLN A 278 -11.76 -23.50 16.12
N VAL A 279 -12.60 -24.47 15.77
CA VAL A 279 -13.69 -24.30 14.81
C VAL A 279 -15.01 -24.41 15.57
N ASN A 280 -15.84 -23.37 15.48
CA ASN A 280 -17.22 -23.43 15.94
C ASN A 280 -18.10 -23.97 14.81
N GLY A 281 -18.09 -25.28 14.66
CA GLY A 281 -18.81 -25.99 13.59
C GLY A 281 -18.17 -27.34 13.26
N THR A 282 -18.55 -27.88 12.10
CA THR A 282 -18.09 -29.20 11.62
C THR A 282 -16.82 -29.06 10.79
N ILE A 283 -15.86 -29.95 11.03
CA ILE A 283 -14.63 -30.09 10.22
C ILE A 283 -14.79 -31.28 9.28
N SER A 284 -14.43 -31.10 8.00
CA SER A 284 -14.29 -32.19 7.02
C SER A 284 -12.85 -32.23 6.53
N THR A 285 -12.22 -33.40 6.58
CA THR A 285 -10.86 -33.65 6.09
C THR A 285 -10.81 -35.02 5.40
N LYS A 286 -9.90 -35.19 4.45
CA LYS A 286 -9.71 -36.49 3.78
C LYS A 286 -9.11 -37.53 4.72
N ILE A 287 -8.07 -37.14 5.46
CA ILE A 287 -7.34 -37.98 6.40
C ILE A 287 -6.94 -37.08 7.58
N LEU A 288 -7.10 -37.59 8.80
CA LEU A 288 -6.62 -36.95 10.02
C LEU A 288 -5.53 -37.83 10.64
N GLU A 289 -4.32 -37.30 10.73
CA GLU A 289 -3.20 -37.91 11.46
C GLU A 289 -3.01 -37.18 12.79
N ILE A 290 -2.93 -37.96 13.88
CA ILE A 290 -2.75 -37.45 15.24
C ILE A 290 -1.39 -37.95 15.73
N THR A 291 -0.51 -37.02 16.09
CA THR A 291 0.89 -37.31 16.45
C THR A 291 1.21 -37.11 17.93
N GLY A 292 0.22 -36.68 18.74
CA GLY A 292 0.39 -36.36 20.15
C GLY A 292 -0.20 -37.38 21.14
N GLY A 293 -0.96 -38.38 20.66
CA GLY A 293 -1.64 -39.35 21.51
C GLY A 293 -2.03 -40.62 20.75
N ALA A 294 -2.52 -41.65 21.47
CA ALA A 294 -2.62 -43.01 20.91
C ALA A 294 -3.91 -43.78 21.21
N ASP A 295 -4.87 -43.14 21.86
CA ASP A 295 -6.17 -43.69 22.27
C ASP A 295 -7.33 -42.76 21.88
N LEU A 296 -8.52 -43.36 21.85
CA LEU A 296 -9.80 -42.67 21.76
C LEU A 296 -10.42 -42.63 23.16
N ALA A 297 -10.61 -41.43 23.68
CA ALA A 297 -11.13 -41.20 25.01
C ALA A 297 -12.38 -40.32 25.00
N GLU A 298 -13.25 -40.54 25.99
CA GLU A 298 -14.38 -39.66 26.28
C GLU A 298 -14.27 -39.11 27.69
N HIS A 299 -14.86 -37.94 27.92
CA HIS A 299 -14.92 -37.39 29.26
C HIS A 299 -16.07 -37.98 30.08
N PHE A 300 -15.73 -38.53 31.25
CA PHE A 300 -16.70 -39.01 32.23
C PHE A 300 -16.57 -38.27 33.56
N ASP A 301 -17.70 -38.15 34.25
CA ASP A 301 -17.71 -37.89 35.67
C ASP A 301 -17.41 -39.20 36.40
N ILE A 302 -16.46 -39.13 37.33
CA ILE A 302 -15.97 -40.29 38.06
C ILE A 302 -16.09 -39.92 39.52
N ASP A 303 -16.83 -40.69 40.32
CA ASP A 303 -16.81 -40.55 41.77
C ASP A 303 -15.50 -41.12 42.30
N PRO A 304 -14.52 -40.28 42.65
CA PRO A 304 -13.24 -40.78 43.05
C PRO A 304 -13.28 -40.90 44.57
N ALA A 305 -13.23 -42.13 45.09
CA ALA A 305 -13.09 -42.39 46.52
C ALA A 305 -11.74 -41.90 47.13
N GLY A 306 -11.00 -41.04 46.41
CA GLY A 306 -9.65 -40.53 46.67
C GLY A 306 -9.10 -39.72 45.49
N THR A 307 -7.79 -39.52 45.38
CA THR A 307 -7.17 -38.88 44.21
C THR A 307 -7.23 -39.82 43.00
N LEU A 308 -7.88 -39.40 41.92
CA LEU A 308 -7.91 -40.14 40.66
C LEU A 308 -6.61 -39.91 39.88
N LEU A 309 -5.87 -40.99 39.63
CA LEU A 309 -4.61 -40.93 38.88
C LEU A 309 -4.81 -41.46 37.44
N PRO A 310 -4.09 -40.93 36.44
CA PRO A 310 -4.02 -41.58 35.15
C PRO A 310 -3.61 -43.04 35.25
N GLY A 311 -4.15 -43.86 34.35
CA GLY A 311 -4.03 -45.32 34.31
C GLY A 311 -4.97 -46.07 35.24
N THR A 312 -5.78 -45.36 36.03
CA THR A 312 -6.79 -45.98 36.90
C THR A 312 -7.86 -46.68 36.08
N VAL A 313 -8.18 -47.92 36.43
CA VAL A 313 -9.28 -48.68 35.82
C VAL A 313 -10.61 -48.27 36.46
N VAL A 314 -11.61 -48.04 35.62
CA VAL A 314 -12.93 -47.56 36.04
C VAL A 314 -14.06 -48.45 35.52
N SER A 315 -15.17 -48.46 36.25
CA SER A 315 -16.38 -49.22 35.95
C SER A 315 -17.60 -48.30 35.96
N ILE A 316 -18.64 -48.64 35.20
CA ILE A 316 -19.93 -47.95 35.18
C ILE A 316 -20.57 -48.02 36.57
N ASP A 317 -21.01 -46.88 37.10
CA ASP A 317 -21.74 -46.81 38.37
C ASP A 317 -23.23 -47.15 38.19
N PRO A 318 -23.73 -48.30 38.69
CA PRO A 318 -25.14 -48.66 38.57
C PRO A 318 -26.06 -47.74 39.38
N ASN A 319 -25.50 -46.98 40.34
CA ASN A 319 -26.26 -46.07 41.19
C ASN A 319 -26.26 -44.63 40.67
N LYS A 320 -25.40 -44.30 39.70
CA LYS A 320 -25.26 -42.95 39.12
C LYS A 320 -25.22 -43.03 37.59
N PRO A 321 -26.39 -42.97 36.92
CA PRO A 321 -26.49 -43.11 35.48
C PRO A 321 -25.54 -42.17 34.72
N GLY A 322 -24.77 -42.72 33.78
CA GLY A 322 -23.80 -41.98 32.96
C GLY A 322 -22.46 -41.67 33.65
N GLN A 323 -22.30 -42.00 34.95
CA GLN A 323 -21.06 -41.81 35.68
C GLN A 323 -20.29 -43.12 35.84
N LEU A 324 -19.01 -42.99 36.15
CA LEU A 324 -18.14 -44.11 36.47
C LEU A 324 -17.69 -44.04 37.94
N ARG A 325 -17.20 -45.18 38.43
CA ARG A 325 -16.50 -45.30 39.71
C ARG A 325 -15.15 -45.96 39.49
N VAL A 326 -14.25 -45.80 40.45
CA VAL A 326 -13.01 -46.58 40.50
C VAL A 326 -13.36 -48.08 40.60
N ALA A 327 -12.81 -48.90 39.70
CA ALA A 327 -13.03 -50.34 39.74
C ALA A 327 -12.40 -50.92 41.02
N ASN A 328 -13.12 -51.79 41.74
CA ASN A 328 -12.66 -52.32 43.03
C ASN A 328 -13.02 -53.81 43.25
N ALA A 329 -13.44 -54.51 42.19
CA ALA A 329 -13.82 -55.90 42.22
C ALA A 329 -13.19 -56.65 41.04
N ALA A 330 -12.76 -57.89 41.29
CA ALA A 330 -12.22 -58.75 40.26
C ALA A 330 -13.28 -59.19 39.25
N TYR A 331 -12.95 -59.16 37.96
CA TYR A 331 -13.86 -59.55 36.87
C TYR A 331 -15.21 -58.79 36.91
N ASP A 332 -15.15 -57.50 37.22
CA ASP A 332 -16.29 -56.59 37.13
C ASP A 332 -16.72 -56.41 35.68
N LYS A 333 -17.94 -56.87 35.36
CA LYS A 333 -18.52 -56.78 34.02
C LYS A 333 -18.97 -55.38 33.63
N THR A 334 -18.95 -54.45 34.59
CA THR A 334 -19.24 -53.04 34.34
C THR A 334 -17.98 -52.24 34.01
N VAL A 335 -16.83 -52.89 33.81
CA VAL A 335 -15.59 -52.21 33.40
C VAL A 335 -15.81 -51.36 32.15
N ALA A 336 -15.40 -50.09 32.24
CA ALA A 336 -15.69 -49.08 31.23
C ALA A 336 -14.44 -48.59 30.49
N GLY A 337 -13.26 -48.73 31.08
CA GLY A 337 -12.02 -48.26 30.46
C GLY A 337 -10.95 -47.88 31.48
N ILE A 338 -9.98 -47.10 31.00
CA ILE A 338 -8.81 -46.66 31.76
C ILE A 338 -8.73 -45.13 31.69
N VAL A 339 -8.53 -44.45 32.82
CA VAL A 339 -8.25 -43.01 32.82
C VAL A 339 -6.98 -42.74 32.00
N SER A 340 -7.09 -41.98 30.92
CA SER A 340 -5.99 -41.74 29.98
C SER A 340 -4.97 -40.71 30.50
N GLY A 341 -3.78 -40.68 29.90
CA GLY A 341 -2.69 -39.74 30.25
C GLY A 341 -1.65 -40.28 31.23
N ALA A 342 -1.56 -41.60 31.45
CA ALA A 342 -0.50 -42.20 32.26
C ALA A 342 0.78 -42.44 31.43
N GLY A 343 1.92 -42.48 32.12
CA GLY A 343 3.23 -42.57 31.47
C GLY A 343 3.44 -41.38 30.54
N ASP A 344 3.92 -41.66 29.33
CA ASP A 344 4.21 -40.64 28.31
C ASP A 344 3.18 -40.65 27.15
N VAL A 345 2.00 -41.25 27.35
CA VAL A 345 0.96 -41.37 26.32
C VAL A 345 -0.26 -40.55 26.69
N GLN A 346 -0.53 -39.52 25.89
CA GLN A 346 -1.70 -38.65 26.04
C GLN A 346 -2.91 -39.18 25.24
N PRO A 347 -4.13 -38.71 25.58
CA PRO A 347 -5.31 -38.82 24.73
C PRO A 347 -5.01 -38.46 23.26
N GLY A 348 -5.29 -39.37 22.33
CA GLY A 348 -5.18 -39.08 20.90
C GLY A 348 -6.38 -38.29 20.40
N MET A 349 -7.57 -38.84 20.56
CA MET A 349 -8.83 -38.20 20.26
C MET A 349 -9.68 -38.14 21.52
N LEU A 350 -10.23 -36.95 21.79
CA LEU A 350 -11.03 -36.70 22.98
C LEU A 350 -12.41 -36.21 22.58
N MET A 351 -13.45 -36.93 23.00
CA MET A 351 -14.84 -36.64 22.67
C MET A 351 -15.65 -36.21 23.91
N GLY A 352 -16.75 -35.52 23.64
CA GLY A 352 -17.69 -35.04 24.65
C GLY A 352 -18.67 -34.05 24.04
N GLN A 353 -19.79 -33.82 24.72
CA GLN A 353 -20.79 -32.85 24.31
C GLN A 353 -21.18 -31.97 25.49
N VAL A 354 -20.81 -30.70 25.42
CA VAL A 354 -21.14 -29.70 26.45
C VAL A 354 -22.66 -29.60 26.61
N GLY A 355 -23.14 -29.56 27.86
CA GLY A 355 -24.57 -29.44 28.18
C GLY A 355 -25.35 -30.75 28.17
N THR A 356 -24.69 -31.90 27.99
CA THR A 356 -25.31 -33.23 28.14
C THR A 356 -24.63 -34.03 29.25
N LEU A 357 -25.12 -35.24 29.53
CA LEU A 357 -24.47 -36.17 30.45
C LEU A 357 -23.06 -36.59 29.98
N ALA A 358 -22.71 -36.38 28.72
CA ALA A 358 -21.38 -36.65 28.15
C ALA A 358 -20.43 -35.45 28.25
N SER A 359 -20.52 -34.67 29.35
CA SER A 359 -19.71 -33.47 29.61
C SER A 359 -18.82 -33.58 30.85
N GLY A 360 -18.39 -34.81 31.15
CA GLY A 360 -17.56 -35.09 32.32
C GLY A 360 -16.19 -34.39 32.30
N GLN A 361 -15.37 -34.65 33.32
CA GLN A 361 -14.08 -33.97 33.49
C GLN A 361 -12.85 -34.85 33.25
N HIS A 362 -13.01 -36.17 33.23
CA HIS A 362 -11.88 -37.09 33.18
C HIS A 362 -11.85 -37.89 31.87
N PRO A 363 -10.73 -37.89 31.11
CA PRO A 363 -10.62 -38.66 29.88
C PRO A 363 -10.47 -40.14 30.20
N VAL A 364 -11.36 -40.98 29.68
CA VAL A 364 -11.31 -42.43 29.81
C VAL A 364 -11.14 -43.06 28.43
N ALA A 365 -10.04 -43.78 28.26
CA ALA A 365 -9.71 -44.52 27.05
C ALA A 365 -10.71 -45.68 26.86
N LEU A 366 -11.39 -45.69 25.71
CA LEU A 366 -12.33 -46.73 25.30
C LEU A 366 -11.68 -47.72 24.30
N THR A 367 -10.67 -47.26 23.57
CA THR A 367 -9.87 -48.07 22.64
C THR A 367 -8.53 -47.41 22.35
N GLY A 368 -7.56 -48.19 21.88
CA GLY A 368 -6.21 -47.73 21.53
C GLY A 368 -5.18 -48.09 22.60
N ARG A 369 -4.05 -47.37 22.61
CA ARG A 369 -2.91 -47.67 23.50
C ARG A 369 -2.88 -46.72 24.68
N VAL A 370 -2.97 -47.26 25.89
CA VAL A 370 -2.97 -46.47 27.13
C VAL A 370 -2.24 -47.23 28.23
N TYR A 371 -1.55 -46.53 29.12
CA TYR A 371 -0.93 -47.13 30.29
C TYR A 371 -1.99 -47.43 31.36
N CYS A 372 -2.05 -48.67 31.80
CA CYS A 372 -2.94 -49.18 32.83
C CYS A 372 -2.16 -49.39 34.13
N ARG A 373 -2.75 -49.03 35.27
CA ARG A 373 -2.26 -49.47 36.57
C ARG A 373 -2.63 -50.94 36.75
N VAL A 374 -1.64 -51.79 36.99
CA VAL A 374 -1.82 -53.24 37.08
C VAL A 374 -1.23 -53.75 38.39
N ASP A 375 -1.89 -54.75 38.97
CA ASP A 375 -1.44 -55.47 40.15
C ASP A 375 -1.06 -56.91 39.78
N ALA A 376 0.24 -57.16 39.67
CA ALA A 376 0.82 -58.46 39.36
C ALA A 376 0.88 -59.41 40.58
N GLN A 377 0.38 -59.01 41.77
CA GLN A 377 0.16 -59.97 42.87
C GLN A 377 -0.82 -61.09 42.48
N TYR A 378 -1.69 -60.82 41.51
CA TYR A 378 -2.67 -61.76 40.96
C TYR A 378 -2.17 -62.49 39.70
N GLY A 379 -0.87 -62.38 39.39
CA GLY A 379 -0.21 -63.04 38.26
C GLY A 379 0.69 -62.09 37.48
N ALA A 380 1.90 -62.55 37.15
CA ALA A 380 2.81 -61.82 36.29
C ALA A 380 2.17 -61.56 34.91
N ILE A 381 2.43 -60.37 34.36
CA ILE A 381 1.87 -59.89 33.10
C ILE A 381 2.92 -60.01 32.00
N CYS A 382 2.58 -60.69 30.93
CA CYS A 382 3.36 -60.79 29.70
C CYS A 382 2.61 -60.12 28.54
N PRO A 383 3.32 -59.58 27.53
CA PRO A 383 2.67 -59.10 26.31
C PRO A 383 1.76 -60.16 25.69
N GLY A 384 0.55 -59.75 25.31
CA GLY A 384 -0.50 -60.62 24.81
C GLY A 384 -1.48 -61.16 25.86
N ASP A 385 -1.13 -61.07 27.16
CA ASP A 385 -2.05 -61.47 28.23
C ASP A 385 -3.31 -60.61 28.22
N LEU A 386 -4.47 -61.27 28.40
CA LEU A 386 -5.73 -60.59 28.63
C LEU A 386 -5.74 -60.01 30.05
N LEU A 387 -6.24 -58.77 30.18
CA LEU A 387 -6.37 -58.08 31.46
C LEU A 387 -7.84 -57.87 31.82
N THR A 388 -8.14 -57.93 33.11
CA THR A 388 -9.45 -57.65 33.71
C THR A 388 -9.28 -56.78 34.96
N THR A 389 -10.36 -56.30 35.58
CA THR A 389 -10.33 -55.55 36.83
C THR A 389 -9.78 -56.38 38.00
N SER A 390 -9.08 -55.74 38.93
CA SER A 390 -8.47 -56.34 40.13
C SER A 390 -9.30 -56.07 41.39
N PRO A 391 -9.17 -56.88 42.47
CA PRO A 391 -9.60 -56.48 43.80
C PRO A 391 -8.86 -55.23 44.33
N THR A 392 -7.65 -54.97 43.82
CA THR A 392 -6.93 -53.73 44.12
C THR A 392 -7.60 -52.57 43.38
N ALA A 393 -8.17 -51.64 44.16
CA ALA A 393 -8.89 -50.49 43.63
C ALA A 393 -8.10 -49.74 42.54
N GLY A 394 -8.74 -49.53 41.40
CA GLY A 394 -8.20 -48.81 40.26
C GLY A 394 -7.14 -49.57 39.46
N HIS A 395 -6.87 -50.84 39.76
CA HIS A 395 -5.88 -51.63 39.05
C HIS A 395 -6.55 -52.74 38.21
N ALA A 396 -5.88 -53.12 37.12
CA ALA A 396 -6.16 -54.36 36.41
C ALA A 396 -5.32 -55.52 36.97
N MET A 397 -5.62 -56.73 36.53
CA MET A 397 -4.85 -57.95 36.77
C MET A 397 -4.94 -58.88 35.56
N LYS A 398 -4.14 -59.95 35.54
CA LYS A 398 -4.25 -61.01 34.53
C LYS A 398 -5.63 -61.68 34.57
N ALA A 399 -6.28 -61.81 33.42
CA ALA A 399 -7.52 -62.56 33.27
C ALA A 399 -7.22 -64.05 33.09
N SER A 400 -7.02 -64.76 34.19
CA SER A 400 -6.72 -66.21 34.21
C SER A 400 -7.96 -67.12 34.18
N ASP A 401 -9.13 -66.60 34.56
CA ASP A 401 -10.40 -67.34 34.60
C ASP A 401 -11.24 -67.03 33.37
N GLY A 402 -11.20 -67.93 32.39
CA GLY A 402 -11.95 -67.79 31.14
C GLY A 402 -13.47 -67.76 31.32
N GLY A 403 -14.00 -68.39 32.38
CA GLY A 403 -15.45 -68.41 32.65
C GLY A 403 -15.98 -67.07 33.16
N ARG A 404 -15.14 -66.31 33.87
CA ARG A 404 -15.46 -64.96 34.37
C ARG A 404 -15.03 -63.84 33.43
N ALA A 405 -14.12 -64.12 32.50
CA ALA A 405 -13.56 -63.14 31.57
C ALA A 405 -14.61 -62.52 30.64
N GLN A 406 -15.63 -63.27 30.23
CA GLN A 406 -16.64 -62.77 29.29
C GLN A 406 -17.38 -61.55 29.85
N GLY A 407 -17.25 -60.41 29.15
CA GLY A 407 -17.82 -59.11 29.55
C GLY A 407 -17.00 -58.36 30.60
N ALA A 408 -15.83 -58.86 31.02
CA ALA A 408 -14.96 -58.22 32.00
C ALA A 408 -13.52 -58.00 31.48
N ILE A 409 -13.27 -58.24 30.19
CA ILE A 409 -11.96 -57.99 29.57
C ILE A 409 -11.79 -56.50 29.29
N LEU A 410 -10.68 -55.95 29.77
CA LEU A 410 -10.27 -54.57 29.56
C LEU A 410 -9.45 -54.40 28.26
N GLY A 411 -8.63 -55.39 27.94
CA GLY A 411 -7.72 -55.36 26.80
C GLY A 411 -6.59 -56.36 26.91
N LYS A 412 -5.55 -56.16 26.09
CA LYS A 412 -4.34 -57.00 26.08
C LYS A 412 -3.11 -56.21 26.49
N ALA A 413 -2.28 -56.80 27.33
CA ALA A 413 -0.99 -56.24 27.70
C ALA A 413 -0.06 -56.13 26.48
N MET A 414 0.70 -55.03 26.41
CA MET A 414 1.75 -54.78 25.42
C MET A 414 3.13 -54.71 26.05
N THR A 415 3.22 -54.55 27.37
CA THR A 415 4.47 -54.59 28.15
C THR A 415 4.36 -55.56 29.32
N THR A 416 5.49 -55.90 29.92
CA THR A 416 5.59 -56.85 31.04
C THR A 416 5.42 -56.15 32.39
N LEU A 417 4.91 -56.88 33.39
CA LEU A 417 5.03 -56.55 34.82
C LEU A 417 5.20 -57.85 35.62
N GLU A 418 6.39 -58.10 36.15
CA GLU A 418 6.73 -59.38 36.79
C GLU A 418 6.09 -59.56 38.17
N ALA A 419 6.07 -58.49 38.98
CA ALA A 419 5.54 -58.52 40.35
C ALA A 419 5.13 -57.12 40.83
N GLY A 420 4.31 -57.08 41.89
CA GLY A 420 3.89 -55.84 42.54
C GLY A 420 2.90 -55.01 41.71
N LYS A 421 2.86 -53.70 41.96
CA LYS A 421 1.96 -52.75 41.29
C LYS A 421 2.76 -51.83 40.38
N GLY A 422 2.30 -51.61 39.16
CA GLY A 422 3.03 -50.81 38.17
C GLY A 422 2.15 -50.37 37.00
N LEU A 423 2.76 -49.66 36.05
CA LEU A 423 2.11 -49.30 34.79
C LEU A 423 2.44 -50.35 33.72
N VAL A 424 1.41 -50.78 32.98
CA VAL A 424 1.53 -51.67 31.82
C VAL A 424 0.87 -50.98 30.64
N LEU A 425 1.55 -50.92 29.49
CA LEU A 425 0.91 -50.44 28.26
C LEU A 425 -0.12 -51.49 27.80
N VAL A 426 -1.35 -51.06 27.56
CA VAL A 426 -2.47 -51.94 27.19
C VAL A 426 -3.05 -51.49 25.87
N LEU A 427 -3.30 -52.45 24.97
CA LEU A 427 -4.20 -52.27 23.84
C LEU A 427 -5.62 -52.48 24.35
N VAL A 428 -6.34 -51.40 24.58
CA VAL A 428 -7.72 -51.41 25.08
C VAL A 428 -8.64 -51.86 23.97
N SER A 429 -9.51 -52.80 24.32
CA SER A 429 -10.57 -53.32 23.48
C SER A 429 -11.63 -53.84 24.44
N LEU A 430 -12.58 -52.97 24.81
CA LEU A 430 -13.71 -53.36 25.65
C LEU A 430 -14.59 -54.33 24.85
N GLN A 431 -14.81 -55.54 25.38
CA GLN A 431 -15.57 -56.63 24.75
C GLN A 431 -16.67 -57.16 25.65
#